data_AF-A0AAW9J9J4-F1
#
_entry.id   AF-A0AAW9J9J4-F1
#
_cell.length_a   1.000
_cell.length_b   1.000
_cell.length_c   1.000
_cell.angle_alpha   90.00
_cell.angle_beta   90.00
_cell.angle_gamma   90.00
#
_symmetry.space_group_name_H-M   'P 1'
#
loop_
_entity.id
_entity.type
_entity.pdbx_description
1 polymer ?
#
loop_
_entity_poly.entity_id
_entity_poly.type
_entity_poly.pdbx_seq_one_letter_code
_entity_poly.pdbx_strand_id
1 'polypeptide(L)'
;MNLKDKRPSLTINFEDGFDDFYLVKHDIDINDLKLQHEEVQKVMWADKNEIINMIDAGYFIPYYKSFIELLFDMKNCMGTHSKK
;
A
#
# COMPACT_ATOMS: atom_id res chain seq x y z
N MET A 1 -13.90 6.61 1.38
CA MET A 1 -13.80 5.54 0.36
C MET A 1 -14.39 4.27 0.95
N ASN A 2 -15.23 3.53 0.21
CA ASN A 2 -15.84 2.29 0.69
C ASN A 2 -15.21 1.09 -0.04
N LEU A 3 -14.54 0.20 0.70
CA LEU A 3 -13.91 -1.02 0.17
C LEU A 3 -14.78 -2.26 0.32
N LYS A 4 -16.02 -2.11 0.78
CA LYS A 4 -16.98 -3.21 0.87
C LYS A 4 -17.14 -3.88 -0.50
N ASP A 5 -17.12 -5.21 -0.49
CA ASP A 5 -17.23 -6.07 -1.68
C ASP A 5 -16.09 -5.94 -2.71
N LYS A 6 -14.98 -5.28 -2.35
CA LYS A 6 -13.74 -5.30 -3.15
C LYS A 6 -12.91 -6.52 -2.75
N ARG A 7 -12.32 -7.18 -3.74
CA ARG A 7 -11.30 -8.21 -3.50
C ARG A 7 -9.96 -7.54 -3.20
N PRO A 8 -9.16 -8.10 -2.27
CA PRO A 8 -7.79 -7.65 -2.09
C PRO A 8 -7.02 -7.83 -3.40
N SER A 9 -6.06 -6.95 -3.65
CA SER A 9 -5.14 -7.06 -4.78
C SER A 9 -4.14 -8.19 -4.57
N LEU A 10 -3.76 -8.42 -3.32
CA LEU A 10 -2.83 -9.47 -2.90
C LEU A 10 -3.14 -9.88 -1.46
N THR A 11 -3.07 -11.18 -1.19
CA THR A 11 -3.09 -11.72 0.18
C THR A 11 -1.76 -12.41 0.43
N ILE A 12 -1.07 -12.05 1.52
CA ILE A 12 0.17 -12.69 1.94
C ILE A 12 -0.09 -13.42 3.26
N ASN A 13 0.17 -14.72 3.30
CA ASN A 13 0.02 -15.53 4.50
C ASN A 13 1.36 -15.64 5.24
N PHE A 14 1.29 -15.74 6.57
CA PHE A 14 2.41 -16.02 7.47
C PHE A 14 1.94 -16.98 8.58
N GLU A 15 2.84 -17.42 9.44
CA GLU A 15 2.60 -18.52 10.39
C GLU A 15 1.33 -18.35 11.22
N ASP A 16 1.08 -17.13 11.73
CA ASP A 16 -0.04 -16.83 12.61
C ASP A 16 -1.14 -15.97 11.96
N GLY A 17 -1.15 -15.80 10.64
CA GLY A 17 -2.15 -14.94 10.00
C GLY A 17 -1.91 -14.63 8.53
N PHE A 18 -2.55 -13.54 8.08
CA PHE A 18 -2.41 -13.03 6.72
C PHE A 18 -2.67 -11.53 6.68
N ASP A 19 -2.07 -10.88 5.69
CA ASP A 19 -2.32 -9.49 5.33
C ASP A 19 -3.03 -9.42 3.98
N ASP A 20 -4.15 -8.70 3.94
CA ASP A 20 -4.86 -8.34 2.71
C ASP A 20 -4.47 -6.93 2.26
N PHE A 21 -3.84 -6.83 1.10
CA PHE A 21 -3.43 -5.56 0.50
C PHE A 21 -4.44 -5.09 -0.54
N TYR A 22 -4.99 -3.89 -0.33
CA TYR A 22 -5.91 -3.23 -1.25
C TYR A 22 -5.20 -2.08 -1.96
N LEU A 23 -4.97 -2.20 -3.27
CA LEU A 23 -4.39 -1.13 -4.08
C LEU A 23 -5.51 -0.27 -4.67
N VAL A 24 -5.54 1.01 -4.30
CA VAL A 24 -6.56 1.94 -4.77
C VAL A 24 -5.93 3.15 -5.43
N LYS A 25 -6.42 3.48 -6.63
CA LYS A 25 -6.05 4.67 -7.37
C LYS A 25 -7.19 5.67 -7.31
N HIS A 26 -6.95 6.79 -6.64
CA HIS A 26 -7.89 7.89 -6.53
C HIS A 26 -7.10 9.19 -6.46
N ASP A 27 -7.60 10.22 -7.12
CA ASP A 27 -7.10 11.59 -6.92
C ASP A 27 -7.72 12.13 -5.63
N ILE A 28 -6.90 12.35 -4.60
CA ILE A 28 -7.32 12.75 -3.25
C ILE A 28 -6.36 13.84 -2.77
N ASP A 29 -6.89 14.96 -2.29
CA ASP A 29 -6.09 15.92 -1.52
C ASP A 29 -5.83 15.34 -0.13
N ILE A 30 -4.57 15.34 0.30
CA ILE A 30 -4.17 14.84 1.61
C ILE A 30 -4.86 15.59 2.75
N ASN A 31 -5.21 16.87 2.53
CA ASN A 31 -5.89 17.71 3.51
C ASN A 31 -7.37 17.32 3.69
N ASP A 32 -7.96 16.61 2.73
CA ASP A 32 -9.34 16.12 2.81
C ASP A 32 -9.46 14.77 3.54
N LEU A 33 -8.33 14.15 3.92
CA LEU A 33 -8.32 12.89 4.64
C LEU A 33 -8.84 13.06 6.07
N LYS A 34 -9.88 12.30 6.40
CA LYS A 34 -10.36 12.16 7.78
C LYS A 34 -9.58 11.04 8.46
N LEU A 35 -8.64 11.41 9.32
CA LEU A 35 -7.79 10.46 10.04
C LEU A 35 -8.42 10.05 11.38
N GLN A 36 -8.16 8.81 11.79
CA GLN A 36 -8.40 8.34 13.16
C GLN A 36 -7.15 8.64 13.98
N HIS A 37 -7.15 9.74 14.73
CA HIS A 37 -5.95 10.29 15.36
C HIS A 37 -5.35 9.38 16.46
N GLU A 38 -6.13 8.44 17.00
CA GLU A 38 -5.65 7.45 17.97
C GLU A 38 -4.73 6.40 17.33
N GLU A 39 -4.94 6.08 16.06
CA GLU A 39 -4.18 5.05 15.32
C GLU A 39 -3.23 5.68 14.29
N VAL A 40 -3.53 6.87 13.78
CA VAL A 40 -2.81 7.52 12.69
C VAL A 40 -2.29 8.89 13.14
N GLN A 41 -0.97 8.98 13.32
CA GLN A 41 -0.31 10.21 13.74
C GLN A 41 -0.02 11.18 12.59
N LYS A 42 0.34 10.66 11.41
CA LYS A 42 0.71 11.47 10.24
C LYS A 42 0.50 10.70 8.95
N VAL A 43 0.21 11.43 7.88
CA VAL A 43 0.12 10.92 6.51
C VAL A 43 1.00 11.77 5.59
N MET A 44 1.55 11.14 4.55
CA MET A 44 2.26 11.83 3.46
C MET A 44 2.10 11.03 2.17
N TRP A 45 2.18 11.72 1.03
CA TRP A 45 2.41 11.05 -0.25
C TRP A 45 3.89 10.67 -0.35
N ALA A 46 4.15 9.48 -0.91
CA ALA A 46 5.50 8.99 -1.17
C ALA A 46 5.51 8.19 -2.47
N ASP A 47 6.56 8.36 -3.27
CA ASP A 47 6.84 7.52 -4.42
C ASP A 47 7.54 6.20 -4.01
N LYS A 48 7.78 5.33 -5.01
CA LYS A 48 8.39 4.02 -4.80
C LYS A 48 9.77 4.10 -4.16
N ASN A 49 10.61 5.01 -4.64
CA ASN A 49 11.98 5.16 -4.18
C ASN A 49 12.02 5.78 -2.79
N GLU A 50 11.14 6.73 -2.51
CA GLU A 50 10.98 7.31 -1.17
C GLU A 50 10.61 6.23 -0.14
N ILE A 51 9.64 5.37 -0.44
CA ILE A 51 9.27 4.25 0.45
C ILE A 51 10.45 3.30 0.67
N ILE A 52 11.17 2.92 -0.40
CA ILE A 52 12.35 2.05 -0.29
C ILE A 52 13.43 2.69 0.58
N ASN A 53 13.70 3.98 0.40
CA ASN A 53 14.67 4.71 1.22
C ASN A 53 14.23 4.81 2.68
N MET A 54 12.94 4.95 2.96
CA MET A 54 12.40 4.95 4.32
C MET A 54 12.54 3.57 4.98
N ILE A 55 12.40 2.47 4.22
CA ILE A 55 12.68 1.12 4.70
C ILE A 55 14.17 0.99 5.07
N ASP A 56 15.07 1.43 4.18
CA ASP A 56 16.52 1.39 4.42
C ASP A 56 16.94 2.23 5.62
N ALA A 57 16.29 3.37 5.83
CA ALA A 57 16.53 4.25 6.97
C ALA A 57 15.83 3.80 8.27
N GLY A 58 15.01 2.74 8.23
CA GLY A 58 14.30 2.21 9.40
C GLY A 58 13.10 3.07 9.86
N TYR A 59 12.61 3.98 9.01
CA TYR A 59 11.43 4.82 9.29
C TYR A 59 10.11 4.20 8.83
N PHE A 60 10.16 3.13 8.04
CA PHE A 60 8.99 2.41 7.54
C PHE A 60 9.04 0.93 7.96
N ILE A 61 7.91 0.23 7.81
CA ILE A 61 7.82 -1.21 8.09
C ILE A 61 8.88 -1.94 7.24
N PRO A 62 9.69 -2.85 7.83
CA PRO A 62 10.82 -3.49 7.16
C PRO A 62 10.38 -4.57 6.16
N TYR A 63 9.54 -4.20 5.21
CA TYR A 63 9.14 -5.06 4.11
C TYR A 63 10.31 -5.36 3.17
N TYR A 64 10.23 -6.50 2.47
CA TYR A 64 11.11 -6.75 1.33
C TYR A 64 10.92 -5.66 0.27
N LYS A 65 12.00 -5.09 -0.26
CA LYS A 65 11.92 -4.06 -1.31
C LYS A 65 11.20 -4.55 -2.56
N SER A 66 11.39 -5.81 -2.92
CA SER A 66 10.68 -6.48 -4.02
C SER A 66 9.16 -6.52 -3.81
N PHE A 67 8.70 -6.54 -2.57
CA PHE A 67 7.27 -6.45 -2.27
C PHE A 67 6.73 -5.05 -2.61
N ILE A 68 7.45 -3.98 -2.25
CA ILE A 68 7.07 -2.62 -2.65
C ILE A 68 7.06 -2.48 -4.17
N GLU A 69 8.06 -3.02 -4.87
CA GLU A 69 8.09 -3.04 -6.34
C GLU A 69 6.87 -3.74 -6.93
N LEU A 70 6.51 -4.92 -6.41
CA LEU A 70 5.33 -5.67 -6.83
C LEU A 70 4.04 -4.84 -6.67
N LEU A 71 3.85 -4.16 -5.53
CA LEU A 71 2.68 -3.31 -5.31
C LEU A 71 2.59 -2.18 -6.36
N PHE A 72 3.73 -1.59 -6.74
CA PHE A 72 3.78 -0.54 -7.76
C PHE A 72 3.51 -1.07 -9.17
N ASP A 73 3.92 -2.30 -9.48
CA ASP A 73 3.61 -2.94 -10.76
C ASP A 73 2.11 -3.29 -10.87
N MET A 74 1.51 -3.73 -9.77
CA MET A 74 0.10 -4.11 -9.69
C MET A 74 -0.87 -2.91 -9.61
N LYS A 75 -0.38 -1.68 -9.35
CA LYS A 75 -1.26 -0.53 -9.03
C LYS A 75 -2.28 -0.13 -10.11
N ASN A 76 -2.05 -0.54 -11.36
CA ASN A 76 -2.90 -0.16 -12.50
C ASN A 76 -3.90 -1.25 -12.92
N CYS A 77 -3.67 -2.51 -12.55
CA CYS A 77 -4.46 -3.66 -12.99
C CYS A 77 -4.51 -4.73 -11.89
N MET A 78 -5.66 -5.37 -11.70
CA MET A 78 -5.77 -6.49 -10.78
C MET A 78 -5.04 -7.73 -11.34
N GLY A 79 -4.34 -8.46 -10.48
CA GLY A 79 -3.57 -9.65 -10.86
C GLY A 79 -2.15 -9.32 -11.33
N THR A 80 -1.54 -10.25 -12.07
CA THR A 80 -0.10 -10.21 -12.42
C THR A 80 0.16 -9.84 -13.89
N HIS A 81 -0.88 -9.44 -14.62
CA HIS A 81 -0.75 -9.08 -16.03
C HIS A 81 -0.65 -7.56 -16.18
N SER A 82 0.43 -7.10 -16.80
CA SER A 82 0.45 -5.76 -17.38
C SER A 82 -0.56 -5.73 -18.54
N LYS A 83 -1.32 -4.64 -18.65
CA LYS A 83 -2.15 -4.41 -19.85
C LYS A 83 -1.25 -4.53 -21.09
N LYS A 84 -1.68 -5.33 -22.07
CA LYS A 84 -1.09 -5.35 -23.42
C LYS A 84 -1.15 -3.97 -24.06
#